data_AF-A0A3S1FMI1-F1
#
_entry.id   AF-A0A3S1FMI1-F1
#
_cell.length_a   1.000
_cell.length_b   1.000
_cell.length_c   1.000
_cell.angle_alpha   90.00
_cell.angle_beta   90.00
_cell.angle_gamma   90.00
#
_symmetry.space_group_name_H-M   'P 1'
#
loop_
_entity.id
_entity.type
_entity.pdbx_description
1 polymer ?
#
loop_
_entity_poly.entity_id
_entity_poly.type
_entity_poly.pdbx_seq_one_letter_code
_entity_poly.pdbx_strand_id
1 'polypeptide(L)'
;MEKLYEGSKTYPSSLNLAQDLHAGRIEAALDGFGSAVIQNEGQNYKVNVLKQDPRIDATMNPSQTAFLLDKSNEDLAKAVDTSLEAYRKDGAIAEALKAYGLDPSAADVGDARVIE
;
A
#
# COMPACT_ATOMS: atom_id res chain seq x y z
N MET A 1 -6.31 8.51 -20.16
CA MET A 1 -6.15 9.68 -19.27
C MET A 1 -7.28 9.58 -18.26
N GLU A 2 -6.98 9.38 -16.98
CA GLU A 2 -8.01 9.23 -15.96
C GLU A 2 -8.90 10.49 -15.93
N LYS A 3 -10.22 10.28 -15.85
CA LYS A 3 -11.17 11.39 -15.75
C LYS A 3 -11.15 11.89 -14.32
N LEU A 4 -10.45 13.00 -14.08
CA LEU A 4 -10.43 13.65 -12.77
C LEU A 4 -11.78 14.29 -12.46
N TYR A 5 -12.20 14.20 -11.20
CA TYR A 5 -13.32 14.97 -10.69
C TYR A 5 -12.90 16.43 -10.50
N GLU A 6 -13.85 17.36 -10.60
CA GLU A 6 -13.62 18.77 -10.29
C GLU A 6 -13.07 18.91 -8.86
N GLY A 7 -11.98 19.68 -8.70
CA GLY A 7 -11.29 19.83 -7.42
C GLY A 7 -10.30 18.70 -7.06
N SER A 8 -10.16 17.66 -7.88
CA SER A 8 -9.16 16.61 -7.68
C SER A 8 -7.88 16.85 -8.49
N LYS A 9 -6.75 16.36 -7.99
CA LYS A 9 -5.44 16.46 -8.63
C LYS A 9 -4.63 15.20 -8.35
N THR A 10 -3.88 14.74 -9.33
CA THR A 10 -2.90 13.67 -9.17
C THR A 10 -1.51 14.23 -8.88
N TYR A 11 -0.72 13.44 -8.15
CA TYR A 11 0.64 13.76 -7.78
C TYR A 11 1.58 12.70 -8.32
N PRO A 12 2.80 13.07 -8.76
CA PRO A 12 3.75 12.11 -9.31
C PRO A 12 4.39 11.22 -8.23
N SER A 13 4.26 11.58 -6.95
CA SER A 13 4.71 10.77 -5.82
C SER A 13 3.97 11.12 -4.53
N SER A 14 3.98 10.19 -3.57
CA SER A 14 3.49 10.41 -2.19
C SER A 14 4.20 11.59 -1.50
N LEU A 15 5.47 11.83 -1.81
CA LEU A 15 6.23 12.97 -1.27
C LEU A 15 5.63 14.31 -1.73
N ASN A 16 5.31 14.44 -3.02
CA ASN A 16 4.74 15.68 -3.54
C ASN A 16 3.33 15.93 -3.01
N LEU A 17 2.54 14.87 -2.82
CA LEU A 17 1.23 14.92 -2.18
C LEU A 17 1.34 15.41 -0.73
N ALA A 18 2.23 14.80 0.06
CA ALA A 18 2.46 15.18 1.45
C ALA A 18 2.92 16.64 1.58
N GLN A 19 3.80 17.12 0.71
CA GLN A 19 4.26 18.51 0.71
C GLN A 19 3.12 19.52 0.49
N ASP A 20 2.17 19.23 -0.40
CA ASP A 20 1.01 20.10 -0.61
C ASP A 20 0.03 20.04 0.56
N LEU A 21 -0.14 18.86 1.18
CA LEU A 21 -0.94 18.69 2.39
C LEU A 21 -0.35 19.51 3.55
N HIS A 22 0.93 19.36 3.84
CA HIS A 22 1.63 20.05 4.94
C HIS A 22 1.68 21.57 4.75
N ALA A 23 1.74 22.02 3.50
CA ALA A 23 1.67 23.45 3.16
C ALA A 23 0.25 24.02 3.24
N GLY A 24 -0.76 23.20 3.54
CA GLY A 24 -2.17 23.62 3.59
C GLY A 24 -2.75 23.97 2.22
N ARG A 25 -2.14 23.50 1.12
CA ARG A 25 -2.67 23.70 -0.25
C ARG A 25 -3.83 22.76 -0.56
N ILE A 26 -3.90 21.64 0.16
CA ILE A 26 -5.02 20.70 0.16
C ILE A 26 -5.37 20.34 1.60
N GLU A 27 -6.63 20.02 1.84
CA GLU A 27 -7.15 19.71 3.18
C GLU A 27 -7.09 18.22 3.51
N ALA A 28 -7.10 17.37 2.47
CA ALA A 28 -7.08 15.93 2.58
C ALA A 28 -6.35 15.29 1.39
N ALA A 29 -5.84 14.08 1.59
CA ALA A 29 -5.08 13.33 0.61
C ALA A 29 -5.51 11.84 0.60
N LEU A 30 -5.45 11.22 -0.57
CA LEU A 30 -5.55 9.76 -0.74
C LEU A 30 -4.18 9.24 -1.18
N ASP A 31 -3.63 8.30 -0.43
CA ASP A 31 -2.27 7.75 -0.63
C ASP A 31 -2.21 6.29 -0.17
N GLY A 32 -1.13 5.59 -0.51
CA GLY A 32 -0.82 4.28 0.05
C GLY A 32 -0.53 4.39 1.54
N PHE A 33 -1.15 3.52 2.36
CA PHE A 33 -1.11 3.62 3.82
C PHE A 33 0.31 3.72 4.40
N GLY A 34 1.24 2.85 3.97
CA GLY A 34 2.61 2.88 4.48
C GLY A 34 3.36 4.19 4.17
N SER A 35 3.22 4.69 2.93
CA SER A 35 3.77 5.99 2.55
C SER A 35 3.16 7.12 3.38
N ALA A 36 1.84 7.11 3.57
CA ALA A 36 1.13 8.13 4.34
C ALA A 36 1.59 8.14 5.81
N VAL A 37 1.76 6.98 6.45
CA VAL A 37 2.27 6.88 7.82
C VAL A 37 3.66 7.50 7.93
N ILE A 38 4.58 7.09 7.06
CA ILE A 38 5.97 7.57 7.09
C ILE A 38 6.06 9.08 6.79
N GLN A 39 5.38 9.54 5.74
CA GLN A 39 5.45 10.95 5.30
C GLN A 39 4.79 11.92 6.30
N ASN A 40 3.86 11.44 7.12
CA ASN A 40 3.15 12.26 8.11
C ASN A 40 3.59 11.98 9.55
N GLU A 41 4.66 11.22 9.76
CA GLU A 41 5.21 10.96 11.08
C GLU A 41 5.61 12.29 11.76
N GLY A 42 5.18 12.49 13.01
CA GLY A 42 5.41 13.72 13.76
C GLY A 42 4.61 14.94 13.28
N GLN A 43 3.80 14.81 12.24
CA GLN A 43 2.91 15.88 11.75
C GLN A 43 1.53 15.82 12.42
N ASN A 44 0.78 16.92 12.37
CA ASN A 44 -0.57 16.99 12.93
C ASN A 44 -1.65 16.45 11.97
N TYR A 45 -1.42 15.26 11.41
CA TYR A 45 -2.37 14.59 10.52
C TYR A 45 -2.76 13.21 11.06
N LYS A 46 -3.98 12.78 10.73
CA LYS A 46 -4.47 11.43 11.03
C LYS A 46 -4.49 10.63 9.74
N VAL A 47 -3.75 9.52 9.72
CA VAL A 47 -3.79 8.55 8.63
C VAL A 47 -4.82 7.48 8.98
N ASN A 48 -5.84 7.32 8.14
CA ASN A 48 -6.89 6.31 8.34
C ASN A 48 -6.99 5.42 7.10
N VAL A 49 -7.20 4.13 7.31
CA VAL A 49 -7.58 3.22 6.23
C VAL A 49 -9.04 3.46 5.87
N LEU A 50 -9.34 3.54 4.58
CA LEU A 50 -10.73 3.65 4.10
C LEU A 50 -11.52 2.41 4.53
N LYS A 51 -12.75 2.61 4.98
CA LYS A 51 -13.67 1.50 5.20
C LYS A 51 -14.03 0.86 3.86
N GLN A 52 -14.28 -0.45 3.89
CA GLN A 52 -14.85 -1.16 2.75
C GLN A 52 -16.12 -0.44 2.27
N ASP A 53 -16.15 -0.11 0.99
CA ASP A 53 -17.26 0.52 0.30
C ASP A 53 -17.46 -0.20 -1.04
N PRO A 54 -18.60 -0.89 -1.25
CA PRO A 54 -18.83 -1.67 -2.47
C PRO A 54 -18.95 -0.79 -3.73
N ARG A 55 -18.95 0.54 -3.60
CA ARG A 55 -18.89 1.48 -4.73
C ARG A 55 -17.45 1.77 -5.18
N ILE A 56 -16.45 1.36 -4.39
CA ILE A 56 -15.04 1.65 -4.61
C ILE A 56 -14.25 0.35 -4.47
N ASP A 57 -14.00 -0.32 -5.59
CA ASP A 57 -13.37 -1.66 -5.62
C ASP A 57 -12.03 -1.73 -4.88
N ALA A 58 -11.25 -0.64 -4.92
CA ALA A 58 -9.96 -0.51 -4.23
C ALA A 58 -10.08 -0.60 -2.69
N THR A 59 -11.27 -0.39 -2.12
CA THR A 59 -11.49 -0.52 -0.67
C THR A 59 -11.87 -1.93 -0.25
N MET A 60 -12.25 -2.79 -1.19
CA MET A 60 -12.73 -4.16 -0.89
C MET A 60 -11.57 -5.14 -0.70
N ASN A 61 -10.44 -4.88 -1.38
CA ASN A 61 -9.29 -5.77 -1.43
C ASN A 61 -8.05 -5.07 -0.85
N PRO A 62 -7.34 -5.68 0.13
CA PRO A 62 -6.05 -5.16 0.57
C PRO A 62 -5.06 -5.02 -0.59
N SER A 63 -4.17 -4.02 -0.55
CA SER A 63 -3.11 -3.90 -1.53
C SER A 63 -2.13 -5.08 -1.45
N GLN A 64 -1.63 -5.53 -2.61
CA GLN A 64 -0.60 -6.57 -2.70
C GLN A 64 0.68 -6.02 -3.30
N THR A 65 1.82 -6.51 -2.83
CA THR A 65 3.14 -6.27 -3.43
C THR A 65 3.66 -7.58 -4.00
N ALA A 66 4.15 -7.54 -5.24
CA ALA A 66 4.71 -8.69 -5.93
C ALA A 66 6.17 -8.42 -6.33
N PHE A 67 7.00 -9.47 -6.34
CA PHE A 67 8.33 -9.41 -6.90
C PHE A 67 8.27 -9.72 -8.39
N LEU A 68 8.76 -8.81 -9.21
CA LEU A 68 8.91 -9.05 -10.65
C LEU A 68 10.19 -9.85 -10.87
N LEU A 69 10.05 -11.07 -11.37
CA LEU A 69 11.15 -11.99 -11.62
C LEU A 69 11.24 -12.30 -13.12
N ASP A 70 12.41 -12.75 -13.58
CA ASP A 70 12.58 -13.19 -14.96
C ASP A 70 11.65 -14.38 -15.24
N LYS A 71 10.77 -14.22 -16.23
CA LYS A 71 9.78 -15.25 -16.61
C LYS A 71 10.43 -16.57 -17.05
N SER A 72 11.67 -16.53 -17.54
CA SER A 72 12.40 -17.73 -17.97
C SER A 72 13.03 -18.52 -16.83
N ASN A 73 13.11 -17.96 -15.62
CA ASN A 73 13.75 -18.59 -14.48
C ASN A 73 12.71 -19.12 -13.47
N GLU A 74 12.05 -20.21 -13.85
CA GLU A 74 10.99 -20.84 -13.05
C GLU A 74 11.47 -21.34 -11.68
N ASP A 75 12.72 -21.82 -11.60
CA ASP A 75 13.31 -22.28 -10.35
C ASP A 75 13.47 -21.14 -9.34
N LEU A 76 13.91 -19.97 -9.79
CA LEU A 76 13.99 -18.78 -8.93
C LEU A 76 12.59 -18.33 -8.49
N ALA A 77 11.63 -18.28 -9.40
CA ALA A 77 10.25 -17.92 -9.05
C ALA A 77 9.68 -18.83 -7.96
N LYS A 78 9.83 -20.15 -8.15
CA LYS A 78 9.39 -21.15 -7.17
C LYS A 78 10.10 -21.03 -5.82
N ALA A 79 11.40 -20.76 -5.82
CA ALA A 79 12.16 -20.59 -4.58
C ALA A 79 11.72 -19.33 -3.81
N VAL A 80 11.46 -18.23 -4.52
CA VAL A 80 10.93 -16.98 -3.93
C VAL A 80 9.53 -17.22 -3.35
N ASP A 81 8.62 -17.81 -4.13
CA ASP A 81 7.26 -18.11 -3.66
C ASP A 81 7.26 -19.00 -2.43
N THR A 82 8.06 -20.07 -2.42
CA THR A 82 8.22 -20.97 -1.28
C THR A 82 8.70 -20.21 -0.03
N SER A 83 9.66 -19.31 -0.19
CA SER A 83 10.19 -18.50 0.92
C SER A 83 9.14 -17.54 1.46
N LEU A 84 8.40 -16.86 0.58
CA LEU A 84 7.34 -15.93 0.98
C LEU A 84 6.18 -16.64 1.69
N GLU A 85 5.82 -17.85 1.26
CA GLU A 85 4.86 -18.69 1.99
C GLU A 85 5.36 -19.05 3.39
N ALA A 86 6.63 -19.41 3.54
CA ALA A 86 7.23 -19.68 4.84
C ALA A 86 7.17 -18.44 5.74
N TYR A 87 7.56 -17.27 5.23
CA TYR A 87 7.55 -15.99 5.95
C TYR A 87 6.15 -15.51 6.35
N ARG A 88 5.12 -15.91 5.60
CA ARG A 88 3.72 -15.67 6.00
C ARG A 88 3.32 -16.59 7.15
N LYS A 89 3.66 -17.87 7.06
CA LYS A 89 3.28 -18.89 8.06
C LYS A 89 4.00 -18.70 9.39
N ASP A 90 5.24 -18.24 9.38
CA ASP A 90 6.03 -18.01 10.59
C ASP A 90 5.81 -16.61 11.23
N GLY A 91 5.05 -15.74 10.56
CA GLY A 91 4.75 -14.38 11.03
C GLY A 91 5.84 -13.34 10.77
N ALA A 92 6.92 -13.68 10.06
CA ALA A 92 8.03 -12.77 9.79
C ALA A 92 7.59 -11.48 9.06
N ILE A 93 6.62 -11.56 8.15
CA ILE A 93 6.10 -10.37 7.45
C ILE A 93 5.36 -9.44 8.41
N ALA A 94 4.54 -9.99 9.30
CA ALA A 94 3.79 -9.22 10.30
C ALA A 94 4.73 -8.51 11.29
N GLU A 95 5.78 -9.19 11.74
CA GLU A 95 6.81 -8.61 12.60
C GLU A 95 7.62 -7.51 11.88
N ALA A 96 7.94 -7.70 10.60
CA ALA A 96 8.61 -6.67 9.80
C ALA A 96 7.73 -5.41 9.68
N LEU A 97 6.43 -5.56 9.35
CA LEU A 97 5.49 -4.44 9.26
C LEU A 97 5.44 -3.65 10.57
N LYS A 98 5.30 -4.36 11.70
CA LYS A 98 5.28 -3.75 13.03
C LYS A 98 6.55 -2.97 13.35
N ALA A 99 7.72 -3.50 12.98
CA ALA A 99 9.01 -2.84 13.19
C ALA A 99 9.11 -1.48 12.46
N TYR A 100 8.36 -1.29 11.38
CA TYR A 100 8.27 -0.04 10.63
C TYR A 100 7.01 0.78 10.96
N GLY A 101 6.33 0.49 12.07
CA GLY A 101 5.16 1.25 12.52
C GLY A 101 3.89 0.99 11.69
N LEU A 102 3.86 -0.09 10.91
CA LEU A 102 2.70 -0.49 10.12
C LEU A 102 1.83 -1.50 10.85
N ASP A 103 0.55 -1.57 10.48
CA ASP A 103 -0.38 -2.55 11.05
C ASP A 103 0.01 -3.97 10.60
N PRO A 104 0.25 -4.92 11.53
CA PRO A 104 0.56 -6.31 11.20
C PRO A 104 -0.50 -6.99 10.33
N SER A 105 -1.77 -6.55 10.40
CA SER A 105 -2.85 -7.11 9.57
C SER A 105 -2.62 -6.87 8.07
N ALA A 106 -1.72 -5.96 7.69
CA ALA A 106 -1.32 -5.77 6.29
C ALA A 106 -0.51 -6.95 5.71
N ALA A 107 -0.13 -7.95 6.52
CA ALA A 107 0.40 -9.22 6.03
C ALA A 107 -0.70 -10.12 5.42
N ASP A 108 -1.96 -9.93 5.82
CA ASP A 108 -3.10 -10.77 5.44
C ASP A 108 -3.82 -10.22 4.20
N VAL A 109 -3.17 -10.37 3.05
CA VAL A 109 -3.63 -9.77 1.78
C VAL A 109 -4.51 -10.68 0.92
N GLY A 110 -4.79 -11.90 1.40
CA GLY A 110 -5.50 -12.95 0.65
C GLY A 110 -4.65 -13.57 -0.46
N ASP A 111 -5.29 -14.37 -1.31
CA ASP A 111 -4.64 -15.05 -2.44
C ASP A 111 -4.07 -14.06 -3.45
N ALA A 112 -2.97 -14.45 -4.11
CA ALA A 112 -2.33 -13.65 -5.15
C ALA A 112 -3.31 -13.34 -6.28
N ARG A 113 -3.41 -12.06 -6.64
CA ARG A 113 -4.33 -11.59 -7.68
C ARG A 113 -3.73 -10.45 -8.48
N VAL A 114 -4.18 -10.35 -9.73
CA VAL A 114 -4.12 -9.11 -10.51
C VAL A 114 -5.50 -8.48 -10.41
N ILE A 115 -5.56 -7.22 -9.96
CA ILE A 115 -6.81 -6.45 -9.97
C ILE A 115 -6.88 -5.80 -11.36
N GLU A 116 -7.92 -6.13 -12.12
CA GLU A 116 -8.22 -5.53 -13.43
C GLU A 116 -9.18 -4.33 -13.31
#